data_AF-A0A1H8DZS7-F1
#
_entry.id   AF-A0A1H8DZS7-F1
#
_cell.length_a   1.000
_cell.length_b   1.000
_cell.length_c   1.000
_cell.angle_alpha   90.00
_cell.angle_beta   90.00
_cell.angle_gamma   90.00
#
_symmetry.space_group_name_H-M   'P 1'
#
loop_
_entity.id
_entity.type
_entity.pdbx_description
1 polymer ?
#
loop_
_entity_poly.entity_id
_entity_poly.type
_entity_poly.pdbx_seq_one_letter_code
_entity_poly.pdbx_strand_id
1 'polypeptide(L)'
;MKTIIDKYFHLICIGMGIIIISIIMINGYFNNKKILKAPKYTIALIISDWHHKNTNGIGVDYEYFVNKKRFLSTINLDLKKNDKYLLIFDSLQPKNNTLLETYKVDKIFNAPDNGWLLSELPIKVDTVKIKNTVLGN
;
A
#
# COMPACT_ATOMS: atom_id res chain seq x y z
N MET A 1 -37.64 -6.63 -36.02
CA MET A 1 -36.60 -6.26 -35.03
C MET A 1 -36.93 -6.72 -33.62
N LYS A 2 -38.13 -6.43 -33.06
CA LYS A 2 -38.56 -6.93 -31.73
C LYS A 2 -38.43 -8.46 -31.57
N THR A 3 -38.88 -9.24 -32.56
CA THR A 3 -38.86 -10.72 -32.52
C THR A 3 -37.48 -11.37 -32.49
N ILE A 4 -36.45 -10.70 -33.01
CA ILE A 4 -35.06 -11.20 -32.99
C ILE A 4 -34.43 -10.90 -31.63
N ILE A 5 -34.69 -9.70 -31.10
CA ILE A 5 -34.21 -9.27 -29.79
C ILE A 5 -34.80 -10.16 -28.70
N ASP A 6 -36.11 -10.42 -28.72
CA ASP A 6 -36.77 -11.28 -27.73
C ASP A 6 -36.26 -12.73 -27.79
N LYS A 7 -35.97 -13.25 -29.00
CA LYS A 7 -35.47 -14.62 -29.18
C LYS A 7 -34.04 -14.79 -28.69
N TYR A 8 -33.18 -13.79 -28.84
CA TYR A 8 -31.76 -13.86 -28.45
C TYR A 8 -31.42 -13.08 -27.19
N PHE A 9 -32.43 -12.54 -26.50
CA PHE A 9 -32.27 -11.73 -25.29
C PHE A 9 -31.42 -12.45 -24.23
N HIS A 10 -31.66 -13.74 -24.03
CA HIS A 10 -30.89 -14.58 -23.11
C HIS A 10 -29.40 -14.67 -23.47
N LEU A 11 -29.06 -14.78 -24.77
CA LEU A 11 -27.67 -14.78 -25.23
C LEU A 11 -27.01 -13.41 -25.04
N ILE A 12 -27.76 -12.32 -25.25
CA ILE A 12 -27.28 -10.95 -25.00
C ILE A 12 -26.98 -10.77 -23.50
N CYS A 13 -27.87 -11.23 -22.61
CA CYS A 13 -27.65 -11.20 -21.17
C CYS A 13 -26.43 -12.02 -20.74
N ILE A 14 -26.22 -13.21 -21.30
CA ILE A 14 -25.05 -14.05 -21.03
C ILE A 14 -23.76 -13.34 -21.48
N GLY A 15 -23.77 -12.76 -22.69
CA GLY A 15 -22.62 -12.02 -23.21
C GLY A 15 -22.26 -10.82 -22.33
N MET A 16 -23.25 -10.03 -21.89
CA MET A 16 -23.04 -8.94 -20.93
C MET A 16 -22.50 -9.44 -19.59
N GLY A 17 -23.01 -10.56 -19.08
CA GLY A 17 -22.53 -11.16 -17.83
C GLY A 17 -21.05 -11.53 -17.89
N ILE A 18 -20.60 -12.14 -18.97
CA ILE A 18 -19.18 -12.52 -19.17
C ILE A 18 -18.29 -11.27 -19.20
N ILE A 19 -18.72 -10.20 -19.87
CA ILE A 19 -17.97 -8.93 -19.92
C ILE A 19 -17.83 -8.32 -18.53
N ILE A 20 -18.92 -8.27 -17.76
CA ILE A 20 -18.92 -7.73 -16.39
C ILE A 20 -17.97 -8.53 -15.49
N ILE A 21 -18.05 -9.86 -15.53
CA ILE A 21 -17.17 -10.75 -14.75
C ILE A 21 -15.70 -10.51 -15.12
N SER A 22 -15.41 -10.38 -16.43
CA SER A 22 -14.05 -10.13 -16.92
C SER A 22 -13.49 -8.79 -16.40
N ILE A 23 -14.30 -7.73 -16.40
CA ILE A 23 -13.92 -6.41 -15.85
C ILE A 23 -13.63 -6.51 -14.35
N ILE A 24 -14.47 -7.22 -13.59
CA ILE A 24 -14.28 -7.41 -12.14
C ILE A 24 -12.97 -8.14 -11.86
N MET A 25 -12.68 -9.22 -12.60
CA MET A 25 -11.43 -9.99 -12.43
C MET A 25 -10.19 -9.17 -12.76
N ILE A 26 -10.21 -8.41 -13.85
CA ILE A 26 -9.08 -7.55 -14.25
C ILE A 26 -8.82 -6.47 -13.20
N ASN A 27 -9.87 -5.80 -12.73
CA ASN A 27 -9.74 -4.79 -11.68
C ASN A 27 -9.19 -5.39 -10.37
N GLY A 28 -9.66 -6.59 -9.98
CA GLY A 28 -9.12 -7.31 -8.84
C GLY A 28 -7.63 -7.64 -8.99
N TYR A 29 -7.21 -8.11 -10.17
CA TYR A 29 -5.81 -8.43 -10.45
C TYR A 29 -4.89 -7.21 -10.34
N PHE A 30 -5.29 -6.07 -10.91
CA PHE A 30 -4.51 -4.83 -10.84
C PHE A 30 -4.49 -4.19 -9.45
N ASN A 31 -5.58 -4.32 -8.69
CA ASN A 31 -5.69 -3.71 -7.36
C ASN A 31 -4.91 -4.49 -6.28
N ASN A 32 -4.62 -5.77 -6.52
CA ASN A 32 -3.96 -6.63 -5.52
C ASN A 32 -2.44 -6.51 -5.50
N LYS A 33 -1.81 -5.94 -6.54
CA LYS A 33 -0.37 -5.71 -6.53
C LYS A 33 -0.10 -4.27 -6.09
N LYS A 34 0.32 -4.09 -4.84
CA LYS A 34 0.93 -2.85 -4.32
C LYS A 34 2.28 -2.61 -5.01
N ILE A 35 2.30 -2.43 -6.33
CA ILE A 35 3.50 -2.07 -7.07
C ILE A 35 3.75 -0.60 -6.81
N LEU A 36 4.84 -0.31 -6.11
CA LEU A 36 5.34 1.05 -5.94
C LEU A 36 5.97 1.48 -7.27
N LYS A 37 5.26 2.27 -8.07
CA LYS A 37 5.73 2.70 -9.40
C LYS A 37 6.87 3.72 -9.29
N ALA A 38 6.78 4.62 -8.31
CA ALA A 38 7.80 5.61 -8.02
C ALA A 38 8.16 5.56 -6.52
N PRO A 39 8.92 4.53 -6.09
CA PRO A 39 9.21 4.29 -4.69
C PRO A 39 10.07 5.40 -4.10
N LYS A 40 9.65 5.92 -2.96
CA LYS A 40 10.40 6.85 -2.12
C LYS A 40 10.31 6.45 -0.67
N TYR A 41 11.19 7.01 0.15
CA TYR A 41 11.34 6.62 1.53
C TYR A 41 11.07 7.78 2.48
N THR A 42 10.48 7.47 3.63
CA THR A 42 10.28 8.41 4.74
C THR A 42 10.34 7.65 6.06
N ILE A 43 10.12 8.34 7.18
CA ILE A 43 10.02 7.73 8.50
C ILE A 43 8.55 7.67 8.89
N ALA A 44 8.13 6.50 9.35
CA ALA A 44 6.85 6.31 10.01
C ALA A 44 7.03 6.23 11.53
N LEU A 45 6.07 6.79 12.27
CA LEU A 45 5.99 6.74 13.72
C LEU A 45 4.83 5.83 14.13
N ILE A 46 5.07 4.87 15.01
CA ILE A 46 4.00 4.06 15.61
C ILE A 46 3.25 4.92 16.63
N ILE A 47 1.94 5.08 16.45
CA ILE A 47 1.11 5.99 17.26
C ILE A 47 0.14 5.28 18.19
N SER A 48 -0.10 3.99 17.99
CA SER A 48 -0.97 3.19 18.85
C SER A 48 -0.23 1.99 19.41
N ASP A 49 -0.72 1.51 20.55
CA ASP A 49 -0.44 0.16 21.00
C ASP A 49 -1.20 -0.84 20.10
N TRP A 50 -0.85 -2.12 20.18
CA TRP A 50 -1.50 -3.16 19.38
C TRP A 50 -2.98 -3.26 19.78
N HIS A 51 -3.86 -3.23 18.78
CA HIS A 51 -5.30 -3.26 19.00
C HIS A 51 -6.04 -4.07 17.93
N HIS A 52 -7.26 -4.43 18.27
CA HIS A 52 -8.25 -4.94 17.33
C HIS A 52 -9.16 -3.78 16.94
N LYS A 53 -9.02 -3.24 15.72
CA LYS A 53 -10.02 -2.31 15.18
C LYS A 53 -11.18 -3.10 14.58
N ASN A 54 -12.40 -2.72 14.96
CA ASN A 54 -13.64 -3.31 14.40
C ASN A 54 -13.80 -3.11 12.88
N THR A 55 -13.00 -2.26 12.24
CA THR A 55 -13.17 -1.90 10.81
C THR A 55 -11.90 -1.94 9.95
N ASN A 56 -10.70 -1.81 10.53
CA ASN A 56 -9.44 -1.61 9.77
C ASN A 56 -8.35 -2.66 10.07
N GLY A 57 -8.73 -3.79 10.68
CA GLY A 57 -7.83 -4.91 10.95
C GLY A 57 -7.22 -4.91 12.35
N ILE A 58 -6.44 -5.95 12.60
CA ILE A 58 -5.70 -6.19 13.85
C ILE A 58 -4.28 -5.68 13.65
N GLY A 59 -3.74 -4.93 14.61
CA GLY A 59 -2.37 -4.46 14.55
C GLY A 59 -2.13 -3.13 15.24
N VAL A 60 -1.06 -2.46 14.80
CA VAL A 60 -0.65 -1.14 15.27
C VAL A 60 -0.88 -0.10 14.19
N ASP A 61 -1.29 1.09 14.60
CA ASP A 61 -1.38 2.24 13.72
C ASP A 61 -0.05 2.98 13.67
N TYR A 62 0.31 3.44 12.48
CA TYR A 62 1.45 4.30 12.27
C TYR A 62 1.06 5.49 11.39
N GLU A 63 1.82 6.56 11.56
CA GLU A 63 1.68 7.77 10.77
C GLU A 63 2.99 8.14 10.08
N TYR A 64 2.87 8.83 8.96
CA TYR A 64 4.00 9.40 8.24
C TYR A 64 3.57 10.66 7.53
N PHE A 65 4.55 11.47 7.14
CA PHE A 65 4.34 12.73 6.46
C PHE A 65 4.99 12.71 5.08
N VAL A 66 4.23 13.15 4.09
CA VAL A 66 4.72 13.42 2.73
C VAL A 66 4.20 14.79 2.34
N ASN A 67 5.11 15.70 1.99
CA ASN A 67 4.83 17.08 1.63
C ASN A 67 3.91 17.77 2.67
N LYS A 68 4.29 17.65 3.95
CA LYS A 68 3.56 18.16 5.14
C LYS A 68 2.14 17.60 5.32
N LYS A 69 1.71 16.65 4.48
CA LYS A 69 0.44 15.96 4.62
C LYS A 69 0.63 14.68 5.43
N ARG A 70 -0.21 14.53 6.47
CA ARG A 70 -0.26 13.35 7.32
C ARG A 70 -0.99 12.21 6.63
N PHE A 71 -0.44 11.02 6.73
CA PHE A 71 -1.05 9.77 6.31
C PHE A 71 -1.07 8.79 7.48
N LEU A 72 -2.12 7.96 7.52
CA LEU A 72 -2.33 6.96 8.55
C LEU A 72 -2.51 5.60 7.90
N SER A 73 -1.91 4.57 8.49
CA SER A 73 -2.07 3.19 8.06
C SER A 73 -1.89 2.25 9.24
N THR A 74 -2.25 0.99 9.07
CA THR A 74 -2.26 -0.04 10.12
C THR A 74 -1.49 -1.24 9.60
N ILE A 75 -0.63 -1.83 10.43
CA ILE A 75 0.13 -3.04 10.12
C ILE A 75 -0.10 -4.09 11.20
N ASN A 76 -0.31 -5.33 10.78
CA ASN A 76 -0.50 -6.47 11.68
C ASN A 76 0.86 -7.01 12.17
N LEU A 77 1.58 -6.18 12.92
CA LEU A 77 2.80 -6.53 13.63
C LEU A 77 2.73 -5.96 15.05
N ASP A 78 3.37 -6.65 15.99
CA ASP A 78 3.49 -6.18 17.37
C ASP A 78 4.69 -5.22 17.49
N LEU A 79 4.49 -3.97 17.10
CA LEU A 79 5.50 -2.91 17.19
C LEU A 79 5.20 -1.98 18.37
N LYS A 80 6.25 -1.50 19.03
CA LYS A 80 6.12 -0.63 20.19
C LYS A 80 5.71 0.79 19.78
N LYS A 81 4.73 1.36 20.49
CA LYS A 81 4.35 2.77 20.37
C LYS A 81 5.54 3.70 20.55
N ASN A 82 5.58 4.78 19.77
CA ASN A 82 6.65 5.77 19.65
C ASN A 82 7.93 5.29 18.94
N ASP A 83 8.02 4.01 18.56
CA ASP A 83 9.10 3.58 17.69
C ASP A 83 8.94 4.19 16.29
N LYS A 84 10.08 4.39 15.63
CA LYS A 84 10.15 4.92 14.28
C LYS A 84 10.79 3.87 13.38
N TYR A 85 10.23 3.71 12.19
CA TYR A 85 10.72 2.75 11.20
C TYR A 85 10.81 3.40 9.83
N LEU A 86 11.67 2.85 8.98
CA LEU A 86 11.73 3.23 7.59
C LEU A 86 10.44 2.79 6.89
N LEU A 87 9.85 3.68 6.11
CA LEU A 87 8.67 3.43 5.31
C LEU A 87 9.01 3.66 3.85
N ILE A 88 8.59 2.73 2.98
CA ILE A 88 8.61 2.91 1.54
C ILE A 88 7.18 3.21 1.05
N PHE A 89 7.02 4.19 0.17
CA PHE A 89 5.73 4.60 -0.36
C PHE A 89 5.83 4.96 -1.86
N ASP A 90 4.70 4.94 -2.55
CA ASP A 90 4.64 5.41 -3.94
C ASP A 90 4.44 6.93 -3.95
N SER A 91 5.41 7.66 -4.49
CA SER A 91 5.33 9.12 -4.55
C SER A 91 4.15 9.66 -5.37
N LEU A 92 3.60 8.88 -6.32
CA LEU A 92 2.39 9.23 -7.06
C LEU A 92 1.10 8.92 -6.27
N GLN A 93 1.15 7.93 -5.38
CA GLN A 93 0.02 7.52 -4.54
C GLN A 93 0.51 7.18 -3.12
N PRO A 94 0.76 8.18 -2.24
CA PRO A 94 1.42 7.93 -0.96
C PRO A 94 0.69 6.94 -0.05
N LYS A 95 -0.63 6.79 -0.20
CA LYS A 95 -1.42 5.76 0.50
C LYS A 95 -0.91 4.33 0.21
N ASN A 96 -0.35 4.07 -0.97
CA ASN A 96 0.32 2.82 -1.27
C ASN A 96 1.70 2.83 -0.62
N ASN A 97 1.81 2.13 0.52
CA ASN A 97 2.99 2.13 1.35
C ASN A 97 3.23 0.75 1.97
N THR A 98 4.46 0.55 2.44
CA THR A 98 4.92 -0.62 3.19
C THR A 98 5.88 -0.16 4.27
N LEU A 99 5.61 -0.55 5.51
CA LEU A 99 6.52 -0.35 6.62
C LEU A 99 7.63 -1.39 6.54
N LEU A 100 8.88 -0.98 6.75
CA LEU A 100 10.01 -1.88 6.76
C LEU A 100 10.46 -2.12 8.21
N GLU A 101 9.79 -3.05 8.89
CA GLU A 101 9.93 -3.34 10.33
C GLU A 101 11.35 -3.74 10.75
N THR A 102 12.16 -4.26 9.82
CA THR A 102 13.58 -4.56 10.07
C THR A 102 14.41 -3.29 10.31
N TYR A 103 14.02 -2.15 9.73
CA TYR A 103 14.81 -0.92 9.73
C TYR A 103 14.24 0.10 10.72
N LYS A 104 14.48 -0.14 12.00
CA LYS A 104 14.19 0.81 13.07
C LYS A 104 15.10 2.04 12.96
N VAL A 105 14.55 3.21 13.26
CA VAL A 105 15.21 4.51 13.12
C VAL A 105 15.25 5.21 14.47
N ASP A 106 16.38 5.09 15.17
CA ASP A 106 16.52 5.68 16.52
C ASP A 106 16.89 7.17 16.49
N LYS A 107 17.52 7.63 15.40
CA LYS A 107 17.93 9.03 15.23
C LYS A 107 16.84 9.86 14.57
N ILE A 108 16.76 11.14 14.94
CA ILE A 108 15.86 12.10 14.29
C ILE A 108 16.50 12.50 12.96
N PHE A 109 15.89 12.05 11.85
CA PHE A 109 16.20 12.55 10.52
C PHE A 109 15.04 13.38 9.99
N ASN A 110 15.35 14.51 9.39
CA ASN A 110 14.35 15.30 8.67
C ASN A 110 14.20 14.71 7.27
N ALA A 111 13.10 14.01 7.03
CA ALA A 111 12.75 13.57 5.69
C ALA A 111 12.49 14.78 4.79
N PRO A 112 13.01 14.81 3.55
CA PRO A 112 12.61 15.79 2.55
C PRO A 112 11.09 15.75 2.36
N ASP A 113 10.50 16.88 1.95
CA ASP A 113 9.05 16.95 1.72
C ASP A 113 8.58 15.85 0.75
N ASN A 114 9.38 15.51 -0.26
CA ASN A 114 9.05 14.47 -1.22
C ASN A 114 9.58 13.07 -0.85
N GLY A 115 10.13 12.87 0.35
CA GLY A 115 10.83 11.66 0.74
C GLY A 115 12.21 11.50 0.07
N TRP A 116 12.99 10.55 0.57
CA TRP A 116 14.32 10.21 0.05
C TRP A 116 14.23 9.27 -1.16
N LEU A 117 15.21 9.38 -2.06
CA LEU A 117 15.60 8.28 -2.92
C LEU A 117 16.40 7.24 -2.13
N LEU A 118 16.49 6.03 -2.68
CA LEU A 118 17.28 4.93 -2.09
C LEU A 118 18.75 5.33 -1.85
N SER A 119 19.34 6.08 -2.78
CA SER A 119 20.72 6.59 -2.71
C SER A 119 20.92 7.70 -1.68
N GLU A 120 19.84 8.33 -1.22
CA GLU A 120 19.87 9.46 -0.28
C GLU A 120 19.52 9.04 1.15
N LEU A 121 19.29 7.74 1.38
CA LEU A 121 18.91 7.24 2.69
C LEU A 121 20.00 7.52 3.73
N PRO A 122 19.62 8.05 4.90
CA PRO A 122 20.57 8.33 5.98
C PRO A 122 21.02 7.06 6.72
N ILE A 123 20.47 5.90 6.35
CA ILE A 123 20.78 4.59 6.93
C ILE A 123 21.15 3.60 5.82
N LYS A 124 22.08 2.68 6.11
CA LYS A 124 22.39 1.59 5.20
C LYS A 124 21.25 0.60 5.16
N VAL A 125 20.78 0.28 3.97
CA VAL A 125 19.72 -0.69 3.74
C VAL A 125 20.17 -1.76 2.76
N ASP A 126 19.67 -2.98 2.95
CA ASP A 126 19.83 -4.06 1.98
C ASP A 126 18.71 -3.97 0.95
N THR A 127 19.11 -3.66 -0.29
CA THR A 127 18.21 -3.46 -1.43
C THR A 127 17.53 -4.76 -1.87
N VAL A 128 18.19 -5.91 -1.70
CA VAL A 128 17.64 -7.22 -2.01
C VAL A 128 16.54 -7.55 -1.00
N LYS A 129 16.80 -7.29 0.29
CA LYS A 129 15.81 -7.51 1.35
C LYS A 129 14.57 -6.62 1.16
N ILE A 130 14.75 -5.33 0.84
CA ILE A 130 13.63 -4.43 0.54
C ILE A 130 12.83 -4.92 -0.66
N LYS A 131 13.51 -5.34 -1.73
CA LYS A 131 12.84 -5.83 -2.94
C LYS A 131 11.95 -7.04 -2.64
N ASN A 132 12.39 -7.95 -1.79
CA ASN A 132 11.59 -9.12 -1.40
C ASN A 132 10.36 -8.70 -0.58
N THR A 133 10.53 -7.79 0.40
CA THR A 133 9.42 -7.27 1.22
C THR A 133 8.38 -6.52 0.38
N VAL A 134 8.80 -5.77 -0.65
CA VAL A 134 7.92 -4.96 -1.51
C VAL A 134 7.26 -5.78 -2.62
N LEU A 135 7.97 -6.74 -3.21
CA LEU A 135 7.47 -7.54 -4.34
C LEU A 135 6.79 -8.83 -3.92
N GLY A 136 6.87 -9.23 -2.64
CA GLY A 136 6.19 -10.42 -2.13
C GLY A 136 6.69 -11.72 -2.74
N ASN A 137 8.00 -11.86 -2.91
CA ASN A 137 8.64 -13.12 -3.30
C ASN A 137 8.97 -13.98 -2.07
#